data_AF-A0A9X1DQI8-F1
#
_entry.id   AF-A0A9X1DQI8-F1
#
_cell.length_a   1.000
_cell.length_b   1.000
_cell.length_c   1.000
_cell.angle_alpha   90.00
_cell.angle_beta   90.00
_cell.angle_gamma   90.00
#
_symmetry.space_group_name_H-M   'P 1'
#
loop_
_entity.id
_entity.type
_entity.pdbx_description
1 polymer ?
#
loop_
_entity_poly.entity_id
_entity_poly.type
_entity_poly.pdbx_seq_one_letter_code
_entity_poly.pdbx_strand_id
1 'polypeptide(L)'
;MKEITIDKLIFKNHLSMIEQYSLKDFMFKWLGSPEEGLDDLLPLTYTDQVFAKMETASETKIKIHGEETFRYVTITEDNQIVIVGLDPNQELKFRIVSLEERLKSY
;
A
#
# COMPACT_ATOMS: atom_id res chain seq x y z
N MET A 1 -14.60 12.80 -3.85
CA MET A 1 -13.31 12.15 -4.18
C MET A 1 -12.56 13.10 -5.10
N LYS A 2 -11.34 13.52 -4.75
CA LYS A 2 -10.48 14.27 -5.68
C LYS A 2 -9.87 13.25 -6.64
N GLU A 3 -10.12 13.39 -7.94
CA GLU A 3 -9.41 12.64 -8.98
C GLU A 3 -7.97 13.16 -9.06
N ILE A 4 -7.08 12.57 -8.28
CA ILE A 4 -5.64 12.81 -8.39
C ILE A 4 -5.11 11.79 -9.39
N THR A 5 -4.64 12.27 -10.53
CA THR A 5 -3.97 11.44 -11.53
C THR A 5 -2.56 11.08 -11.03
N ILE A 6 -2.19 9.80 -11.07
CA ILE A 6 -0.88 9.28 -10.62
C ILE A 6 0.31 10.04 -11.20
N ASP A 7 0.18 10.52 -12.44
CA ASP A 7 1.17 11.31 -13.15
C ASP A 7 1.62 12.58 -12.40
N LYS A 8 0.78 13.07 -11.48
CA LYS A 8 1.07 14.25 -10.64
C LYS A 8 1.59 13.89 -9.24
N LEU A 9 1.69 12.61 -8.90
CA LEU A 9 2.17 12.17 -7.60
C LEU A 9 3.68 12.13 -7.57
N ILE A 10 4.27 12.78 -6.59
CA ILE A 10 5.70 12.68 -6.32
C ILE A 10 5.89 11.69 -5.17
N PHE A 11 6.60 10.58 -5.45
CA PHE A 11 6.87 9.54 -4.47
C PHE A 11 8.08 9.88 -3.62
N LYS A 12 8.03 9.50 -2.34
CA LYS A 12 9.21 9.62 -1.48
C LYS A 12 10.29 8.65 -1.94
N ASN A 13 11.53 9.13 -1.98
CA ASN A 13 12.70 8.27 -2.27
C ASN A 13 13.13 7.43 -1.06
N HIS A 14 12.76 7.83 0.15
CA HIS A 14 13.02 7.08 1.37
C HIS A 14 11.87 7.24 2.37
N LEU A 15 11.54 6.18 3.12
CA LEU A 15 10.61 6.25 4.25
C LEU A 15 11.38 6.12 5.56
N SER A 16 11.12 7.03 6.49
CA SER A 16 11.57 6.88 7.87
C SER A 16 10.99 5.63 8.52
N MET A 17 11.60 5.15 9.61
CA MET A 17 11.07 4.00 10.35
C MET A 17 9.61 4.21 10.79
N ILE A 18 9.24 5.42 11.22
CA ILE A 18 7.86 5.75 11.63
C ILE A 18 6.90 5.61 10.44
N GLU A 19 7.28 6.09 9.27
CA GLU A 19 6.48 5.96 8.05
C GLU A 19 6.35 4.50 7.62
N GLN A 20 7.43 3.73 7.71
CA GLN A 20 7.41 2.30 7.43
C GLN A 20 6.45 1.56 8.37
N TYR A 21 6.53 1.80 9.68
CA TYR A 21 5.60 1.21 10.66
C TYR A 21 4.16 1.65 10.40
N SER A 22 3.94 2.93 10.11
CA SER A 22 2.61 3.47 9.82
C SER A 22 2.00 2.85 8.56
N LEU A 23 2.82 2.56 7.54
CA LEU A 23 2.38 1.92 6.31
C LEU A 23 1.97 0.46 6.55
N LYS A 24 2.75 -0.27 7.36
CA LYS A 24 2.42 -1.64 7.77
C LYS A 24 1.12 -1.71 8.57
N ASP A 25 0.98 -0.84 9.59
CA ASP A 25 -0.24 -0.75 10.40
C ASP A 25 -1.47 -0.40 9.55
N PHE A 26 -1.32 0.55 8.62
CA PHE A 26 -2.38 0.91 7.69
C PHE A 26 -2.79 -0.27 6.81
N MET A 27 -1.83 -0.96 6.18
CA MET A 27 -2.12 -2.12 5.32
C MET A 27 -2.79 -3.24 6.11
N PHE A 28 -2.36 -3.47 7.35
CA PHE A 28 -2.97 -4.46 8.23
C PHE A 28 -4.45 -4.17 8.50
N LYS A 29 -4.79 -2.93 8.82
CA LYS A 29 -6.18 -2.50 9.02
C LYS A 29 -6.99 -2.52 7.72
N TRP A 30 -6.37 -2.08 6.63
CA TRP A 30 -7.02 -1.91 5.34
C TRP A 30 -7.41 -3.23 4.67
N LEU A 31 -6.59 -4.27 4.84
CA LEU A 31 -6.88 -5.62 4.34
C LEU A 31 -7.96 -6.35 5.15
N GLY A 32 -8.36 -5.79 6.30
CA GLY A 32 -9.19 -6.46 7.30
C GLY A 32 -8.34 -7.51 8.02
N SER A 33 -8.33 -7.45 9.36
CA SER A 33 -7.63 -8.44 10.19
C SER A 33 -8.00 -9.85 9.73
N PRO A 34 -7.06 -10.69 9.26
CA PRO A 34 -7.39 -12.08 8.93
C PRO A 34 -7.84 -12.81 10.21
N GLU A 35 -8.87 -13.65 10.11
CA GLU A 35 -9.36 -14.49 11.21
C GLU A 35 -8.34 -15.55 11.66
N GLU A 36 -7.22 -15.73 10.95
CA GLU A 36 -6.13 -16.63 11.30
C GLU A 36 -4.80 -15.88 11.43
N GLY A 37 -4.23 -15.92 12.64
CA GLY A 37 -2.77 -15.89 12.89
C GLY A 37 -2.02 -14.59 12.60
N LEU A 38 -1.85 -13.78 13.65
CA LEU A 38 -0.98 -12.59 13.69
C LEU A 38 0.54 -12.87 13.49
N ASP A 39 1.00 -14.11 13.38
CA ASP A 39 2.43 -14.44 13.26
C ASP A 39 2.96 -14.45 11.81
N ASP A 40 2.08 -14.53 10.80
CA ASP A 40 2.42 -14.41 9.37
C ASP A 40 2.06 -13.00 8.83
N LEU A 41 2.51 -11.98 9.58
CA LEU A 41 2.46 -10.57 9.18
C LEU A 41 2.76 -10.43 7.70
N LEU A 42 1.83 -9.83 6.94
CA LEU A 42 1.98 -9.44 5.53
C LEU A 42 3.48 -9.25 5.22
N PRO A 43 4.14 -10.14 4.43
CA PRO A 43 5.59 -10.15 4.26
C PRO A 43 6.03 -9.00 3.35
N LEU A 44 5.74 -7.78 3.82
CA LEU A 44 6.00 -6.50 3.20
C LEU A 44 7.46 -6.18 3.46
N THR A 45 8.24 -6.31 2.41
CA THR A 45 9.64 -5.93 2.38
C THR A 45 9.74 -4.49 1.89
N TYR A 46 10.47 -3.69 2.64
CA TYR A 46 10.78 -2.32 2.25
C TYR A 46 11.89 -2.31 1.19
N THR A 47 11.68 -1.59 0.09
CA THR A 47 12.66 -1.37 -0.97
C THR A 47 12.65 0.10 -1.39
N ASP A 48 13.81 0.64 -1.78
CA ASP A 48 13.95 2.05 -2.19
C ASP A 48 14.75 2.24 -3.49
N GLN A 49 14.80 1.22 -4.35
CA GLN A 49 15.61 1.22 -5.59
C GLN A 49 15.20 2.31 -6.60
N VAL A 50 13.91 2.66 -6.70
CA VAL A 50 13.39 3.68 -7.63
C VAL A 50 12.64 4.77 -6.85
N PHE A 51 11.82 4.31 -5.90
CA PHE A 51 11.18 5.11 -4.86
C PHE A 51 10.92 4.17 -3.69
N ALA A 52 10.62 4.74 -2.53
CA ALA A 52 10.41 3.98 -1.32
C ALA A 52 9.04 3.30 -1.32
N LYS A 53 9.03 1.97 -1.25
CA LYS A 53 7.82 1.16 -1.31
C LYS A 53 7.92 -0.06 -0.41
N MET A 54 6.77 -0.64 -0.15
CA MET A 54 6.64 -1.94 0.49
C MET A 54 5.92 -2.89 -0.44
N GLU A 55 6.54 -4.03 -0.71
CA GLU A 55 6.03 -5.05 -1.63
C GLU A 55 6.06 -6.42 -0.97
N THR A 56 5.20 -7.34 -1.43
CA THR A 56 5.24 -8.72 -0.96
C THR A 56 6.36 -9.49 -1.63
N ALA A 57 6.87 -10.51 -0.95
CA ALA A 57 7.70 -11.51 -1.60
C ALA A 57 6.96 -12.10 -2.81
N SER A 58 7.68 -12.42 -3.89
CA SER A 58 7.09 -12.89 -5.16
C SER A 58 6.22 -14.14 -5.03
N GLU A 59 6.41 -14.91 -3.97
CA GLU A 59 5.66 -16.13 -3.65
C GLU A 59 4.34 -15.84 -2.92
N THR A 60 4.19 -14.66 -2.32
CA THR A 60 2.99 -14.26 -1.56
C THR A 60 2.06 -13.43 -2.44
N LYS A 61 0.92 -14.03 -2.82
CA LYS A 61 -0.15 -13.34 -3.54
C LYS A 61 -1.26 -12.94 -2.58
N ILE A 62 -1.36 -11.65 -2.30
CA ILE A 62 -2.40 -11.10 -1.43
C ILE A 62 -3.52 -10.61 -2.33
N LYS A 63 -4.72 -11.16 -2.15
CA LYS A 63 -5.91 -10.64 -2.83
C LYS A 63 -6.42 -9.40 -2.11
N ILE A 64 -6.71 -8.37 -2.88
CA ILE A 64 -7.31 -7.12 -2.43
C ILE A 64 -8.55 -6.87 -3.28
N HIS A 65 -9.59 -6.27 -2.71
CA HIS A 65 -10.83 -5.93 -3.43
C HIS A 65 -11.36 -7.02 -4.37
N GLY A 66 -11.65 -8.21 -3.81
CA GLY A 66 -12.23 -9.32 -4.55
C GLY A 66 -11.17 -10.12 -5.31
N GLU A 67 -10.78 -9.64 -6.50
CA GLU A 67 -9.91 -10.39 -7.42
C GLU A 67 -8.61 -9.69 -7.79
N GLU A 68 -8.37 -8.48 -7.27
CA GLU A 68 -7.11 -7.77 -7.51
C GLU A 68 -5.98 -8.41 -6.69
N THR A 69 -4.78 -8.50 -7.26
CA THR A 69 -3.59 -8.97 -6.56
C THR A 69 -2.74 -7.78 -6.15
N PHE A 70 -2.50 -7.62 -4.84
CA PHE A 70 -1.60 -6.61 -4.32
C PHE A 70 -0.20 -6.72 -4.95
N ARG A 71 0.39 -5.57 -5.26
CA ARG A 71 1.75 -5.47 -5.80
C ARG A 71 2.68 -4.73 -4.87
N TYR A 72 2.33 -3.50 -4.51
CA TYR A 72 3.09 -2.69 -3.57
C TYR A 72 2.24 -1.57 -2.98
N VAL A 73 2.74 -0.99 -1.90
CA VAL A 73 2.22 0.24 -1.29
C VAL A 73 3.36 1.23 -1.10
N THR A 74 3.09 2.52 -1.26
CA THR A 74 4.07 3.59 -1.12
C THR A 74 3.43 4.85 -0.52
N ILE A 75 4.26 5.85 -0.20
CA ILE A 75 3.84 7.14 0.33
C ILE A 75 4.39 8.26 -0.57
N THR A 76 3.54 9.22 -0.89
CA THR A 76 3.90 10.43 -1.64
C THR A 76 4.52 11.49 -0.74
N GLU A 77 5.16 12.51 -1.31
CA GLU A 77 5.67 13.65 -0.55
C GLU A 77 4.55 14.39 0.21
N ASP A 78 3.34 14.42 -0.34
CA ASP A 78 2.11 14.91 0.31
C ASP A 78 1.52 13.96 1.38
N ASN A 79 2.28 12.94 1.80
CA ASN A 79 1.90 11.93 2.79
C ASN A 79 0.62 11.14 2.44
N GLN A 80 0.32 11.00 1.15
CA GLN A 80 -0.76 10.16 0.66
C GLN A 80 -0.27 8.73 0.52
N ILE A 81 -1.08 7.76 0.90
CA ILE A 81 -0.77 6.35 0.68
C ILE A 81 -1.26 5.95 -0.70
N VAL A 82 -0.40 5.30 -1.48
CA VAL A 82 -0.76 4.76 -2.78
C VAL A 82 -0.62 3.25 -2.73
N ILE A 83 -1.73 2.56 -2.90
CA ILE A 83 -1.82 1.09 -2.94
C ILE A 83 -1.96 0.69 -4.41
N VAL A 84 -1.15 -0.27 -4.83
CA VAL A 84 -1.13 -0.74 -6.22
C VAL A 84 -1.43 -2.22 -6.26
N GLY A 85 -2.41 -2.58 -7.07
CA GLY A 85 -2.81 -3.94 -7.35
C GLY A 85 -2.88 -4.21 -8.85
N LEU A 86 -3.01 -5.48 -9.20
CA LEU A 86 -3.24 -5.98 -10.54
C LEU A 86 -4.64 -6.58 -10.60
N ASP A 87 -5.47 -6.14 -11.53
CA ASP A 87 -6.76 -6.80 -11.78
C ASP A 87 -6.56 -8.15 -12.52
N PRO A 88 -7.61 -8.97 -12.69
CA PRO A 88 -7.52 -10.24 -13.42
C PRO A 88 -6.96 -10.13 -14.85
N ASN A 89 -7.11 -8.99 -15.51
CA ASN A 89 -6.55 -8.70 -16.83
C ASN A 89 -5.08 -8.23 -16.80
N GLN A 90 -4.45 -8.24 -15.63
CA GLN A 90 -3.09 -7.77 -15.39
C GLN A 90 -2.88 -6.27 -15.62
N GLU A 91 -3.94 -5.46 -15.58
CA GLU A 91 -3.79 -4.01 -15.59
C GLU A 91 -3.50 -3.49 -14.18
N LEU A 92 -2.66 -2.46 -14.09
CA LEU A 92 -2.37 -1.80 -12.82
C LEU A 92 -3.58 -0.98 -12.38
N LYS A 93 -4.10 -1.30 -11.20
CA LYS A 93 -5.09 -0.50 -10.49
C LYS A 93 -4.43 0.18 -9.31
N PHE A 94 -4.75 1.45 -9.13
CA PHE A 94 -4.15 2.28 -8.10
C PHE A 94 -5.24 2.86 -7.24
N ARG A 95 -4.97 2.87 -5.94
CA ARG A 95 -5.84 3.51 -4.96
C ARG A 95 -5.04 4.50 -4.14
N ILE A 96 -5.46 5.75 -4.21
CA ILE A 96 -4.85 6.85 -3.46
C ILE A 96 -5.73 7.06 -2.22
N VAL A 97 -5.11 6.93 -1.05
CA VAL A 97 -5.75 7.17 0.24
C VAL A 97 -5.13 8.44 0.81
N SER A 98 -5.97 9.48 0.89
CA SER A 98 -5.54 10.78 1.42
C SER A 98 -5.32 10.72 2.93
N LEU A 99 -4.54 11.67 3.46
CA LEU A 99 -4.33 11.80 4.91
C LEU A 99 -5.65 11.97 5.67
N GLU A 100 -6.61 12.71 5.10
CA GLU A 100 -7.93 12.92 5.69
C GLU A 100 -8.72 11.62 5.83
N GLU A 101 -8.61 10.70 4.86
CA GLU A 101 -9.25 9.39 4.93
C GLU A 101 -8.58 8.47 5.96
N ARG A 102 -7.26 8.58 6.13
CA ARG A 102 -6.52 7.86 7.18
C ARG A 102 -6.97 8.28 8.58
N LEU A 103 -7.21 9.58 8.78
CA LEU A 103 -7.63 10.14 10.08
C LEU A 103 -9.09 9.87 10.44
N LYS A 104 -9.95 9.58 9.45
CA LYS A 104 -11.37 9.23 9.68
C LYS A 104 -11.61 7.76 10.04
N SER A 105 -10.57 6.92 9.93
CA SER A 105 -10.65 5.48 10.22
C SER A 105 -10.22 5.13 11.66
N TYR A 106 -10.19 6.13 12.55
CA TYR A 106 -9.89 6.01 13.99
C TYR A 106 -11.08 6.48 14.82
#